data_AF-A0A0S7XDP4-F1
#
_entry.id   AF-A0A0S7XDP4-F1
#
_cell.length_a   1.000
_cell.length_b   1.000
_cell.length_c   1.000
_cell.angle_alpha   90.00
_cell.angle_beta   90.00
_cell.angle_gamma   90.00
#
_symmetry.space_group_name_H-M   'P 1'
#
loop_
_entity.id
_entity.type
_entity.pdbx_description
1 polymer ?
#
loop_
_entity_poly.entity_id
_entity_poly.type
_entity_poly.pdbx_seq_one_letter_code
_entity_poly.pdbx_strand_id
1 'polypeptide(L)'
;MSLSDNANTDPRSVEKDEMKVTAICIRSAGSDLVAYSALDTLVRKMSFQDSLVSLWREDVWLLGFATGAQDATETTEMLVERTGVFVNPNRHRHEVIRSEEKLPHGTQRGRGELGIVVWSYEDPEIRPVMVAVRERLGVESLRKARRLTLWWPGFSENLTDPDDRRDVASSMVATLSRAKGLLANPHFQGSFLLEKTCSPAELLGSVTEAEGKVAVK
;
A
#
# COMPACT_ATOMS: atom_id res chain seq x y z
N MET A 1 27.39 -4.25 56.43
CA MET A 1 26.03 -4.19 55.89
C MET A 1 26.03 -3.16 54.77
N SER A 2 26.17 -3.60 53.53
CA SER A 2 26.09 -2.73 52.34
C SER A 2 25.05 -3.36 51.42
N LEU A 3 23.92 -2.70 51.27
CA LEU A 3 22.78 -3.16 50.50
C LEU A 3 22.95 -2.73 49.04
N SER A 4 23.11 -3.74 48.18
CA SER A 4 22.54 -3.87 46.83
C SER A 4 22.37 -2.60 45.97
N ASP A 5 23.27 -2.46 45.00
CA ASP A 5 23.02 -1.78 43.73
C ASP A 5 21.98 -2.57 42.92
N ASN A 6 20.72 -2.14 42.95
CA ASN A 6 19.71 -2.60 41.99
C ASN A 6 19.84 -1.76 40.72
N ALA A 7 20.39 -2.39 39.68
CA ALA A 7 20.34 -1.90 38.31
C ALA A 7 18.88 -1.66 37.90
N ASN A 8 18.53 -0.39 37.73
CA ASN A 8 17.27 0.06 37.19
C ASN A 8 17.29 -0.14 35.67
N THR A 9 16.98 -1.35 35.20
CA THR A 9 16.78 -1.62 33.78
C THR A 9 15.43 -1.04 33.39
N ASP A 10 15.44 0.08 32.67
CA ASP A 10 14.25 0.72 32.11
C ASP A 10 13.54 -0.26 31.14
N PRO A 11 12.31 -0.71 31.43
CA PRO A 11 11.56 -1.60 30.54
C PRO A 11 11.00 -0.89 29.29
N ARG A 12 11.35 0.39 29.04
CA ARG A 12 10.89 1.17 27.89
C ARG A 12 11.91 1.31 26.76
N SER A 13 13.11 0.73 26.88
CA SER A 13 13.93 0.47 25.70
C SER A 13 13.44 -0.78 24.98
N VAL A 14 12.19 -0.76 24.51
CA VAL A 14 11.80 -1.63 23.39
C VAL A 14 12.65 -1.12 22.25
N GLU A 15 13.77 -1.81 21.98
CA GLU A 15 14.47 -1.71 20.70
C GLU A 15 13.38 -1.65 19.65
N LYS A 16 13.32 -0.53 18.91
CA LYS A 16 12.52 -0.50 17.69
C LYS A 16 13.17 -1.54 16.79
N ASP A 17 12.72 -2.79 16.90
CA ASP A 17 13.22 -3.90 16.10
C ASP A 17 13.17 -3.44 14.66
N GLU A 18 14.35 -3.24 14.10
CA GLU A 18 14.54 -2.68 12.78
C GLU A 18 14.01 -3.70 11.76
N MET A 19 12.74 -3.57 11.39
CA MET A 19 12.10 -4.50 10.46
C MET A 19 12.57 -4.22 9.04
N LYS A 20 12.94 -5.28 8.31
CA LYS A 20 13.07 -5.20 6.85
C LYS A 20 11.70 -5.31 6.23
N VAL A 21 11.32 -4.35 5.39
CA VAL A 21 10.01 -4.32 4.73
C VAL A 21 10.18 -4.52 3.25
N THR A 22 9.54 -5.52 2.66
CA THR A 22 9.46 -5.69 1.20
C THR A 22 8.05 -5.37 0.73
N ALA A 23 7.88 -5.18 -0.59
CA ALA A 23 6.56 -5.07 -1.19
C ALA A 23 6.33 -6.09 -2.29
N ILE A 24 5.08 -6.54 -2.43
CA ILE A 24 4.60 -7.26 -3.62
C ILE A 24 3.59 -6.35 -4.30
N CYS A 25 3.93 -5.82 -5.48
CA CYS A 25 3.03 -5.03 -6.31
C CYS A 25 2.31 -5.94 -7.28
N ILE A 26 0.98 -5.93 -7.27
CA ILE A 26 0.13 -6.87 -8.01
C ILE A 26 -0.76 -6.09 -8.97
N ARG A 27 -0.74 -6.51 -10.24
CA ARG A 27 -1.55 -5.97 -11.33
C ARG A 27 -2.40 -7.07 -11.97
N SER A 28 -3.57 -6.70 -12.49
CA SER A 28 -4.31 -7.58 -13.38
C SER A 28 -3.48 -7.84 -14.66
N ALA A 29 -3.38 -9.10 -15.08
CA ALA A 29 -2.70 -9.47 -16.32
C ALA A 29 -3.51 -9.08 -17.58
N GLY A 30 -4.82 -8.89 -17.43
CA GLY A 30 -5.74 -8.40 -18.44
C GLY A 30 -6.42 -7.10 -18.00
N SER A 31 -7.62 -6.84 -18.51
CA SER A 31 -8.39 -5.65 -18.15
C SER A 31 -8.74 -5.63 -16.66
N ASP A 32 -8.35 -4.57 -15.95
CA ASP A 32 -8.85 -4.31 -14.60
C ASP A 32 -10.24 -3.65 -14.70
N LEU A 33 -11.29 -4.47 -14.57
CA LEU A 33 -12.68 -4.02 -14.63
C LEU A 33 -13.03 -3.05 -13.50
N VAL A 34 -12.35 -3.14 -12.35
CA VAL A 34 -12.55 -2.22 -11.21
C VAL A 34 -12.00 -0.85 -11.58
N ALA A 35 -10.78 -0.80 -12.12
CA ALA A 35 -10.18 0.45 -12.59
C ALA A 35 -10.98 1.08 -13.74
N TYR A 36 -11.44 0.26 -14.69
CA TYR A 36 -12.26 0.71 -15.80
C TYR A 36 -13.61 1.29 -15.33
N SER A 37 -14.31 0.59 -14.43
CA SER A 37 -15.60 1.05 -13.92
C SER A 37 -15.46 2.31 -13.06
N ALA A 38 -14.36 2.41 -12.30
CA ALA A 38 -14.05 3.61 -11.54
C ALA A 38 -13.76 4.80 -12.46
N LEU A 39 -12.95 4.60 -13.51
CA LEU A 39 -12.69 5.63 -14.53
C LEU A 39 -13.99 6.09 -15.21
N ASP A 40 -14.83 5.17 -15.69
CA ASP A 40 -16.10 5.51 -16.35
C ASP A 40 -17.01 6.30 -15.42
N THR A 41 -17.10 5.91 -14.14
CA THR A 41 -17.89 6.63 -13.14
C THR A 41 -17.33 8.03 -12.89
N LEU A 42 -16.03 8.18 -12.69
CA LEU A 42 -15.38 9.48 -12.48
C LEU A 42 -15.62 10.41 -13.68
N VAL A 43 -15.35 9.93 -14.89
CA VAL A 43 -15.45 10.70 -16.13
C VAL A 43 -16.91 11.05 -16.45
N ARG A 44 -17.82 10.07 -16.48
CA ARG A 44 -19.18 10.28 -16.99
C ARG A 44 -20.16 10.77 -15.94
N LYS A 45 -20.01 10.35 -14.69
CA LYS A 45 -21.00 10.63 -13.62
C LYS A 45 -20.54 11.70 -12.65
N MET A 46 -19.24 11.94 -12.54
CA MET A 46 -18.66 12.89 -11.58
C MET A 46 -17.91 14.05 -12.27
N SER A 47 -18.08 14.19 -13.58
CA SER A 47 -17.61 15.32 -14.38
C SER A 47 -16.09 15.51 -14.44
N PHE A 48 -15.30 14.43 -14.35
CA PHE A 48 -13.84 14.48 -14.48
C PHE A 48 -13.33 14.33 -15.93
N GLN A 49 -14.20 14.42 -16.95
CA GLN A 49 -13.83 14.17 -18.35
C GLN A 49 -12.71 15.06 -18.90
N ASP A 50 -12.60 16.29 -18.40
CA ASP A 50 -11.60 17.26 -18.88
C ASP A 50 -10.25 17.12 -18.16
N SER A 51 -10.22 16.41 -17.03
CA SER A 51 -9.05 16.32 -16.14
C SER A 51 -8.43 14.92 -16.08
N LEU A 52 -9.23 13.86 -16.26
CA LEU A 52 -8.80 12.46 -16.08
C LEU A 52 -8.97 11.68 -17.38
N VAL A 53 -7.87 11.10 -17.89
CA VAL A 53 -7.85 10.33 -19.15
C VAL A 53 -7.66 8.84 -18.95
N SER A 54 -7.03 8.44 -17.84
CA SER A 54 -6.86 7.03 -17.49
C SER A 54 -6.80 6.85 -15.98
N LEU A 55 -7.06 5.62 -15.52
CA LEU A 55 -6.94 5.25 -14.13
C LEU A 55 -6.44 3.82 -14.06
N TRP A 56 -5.35 3.61 -13.35
CA TRP A 56 -4.78 2.29 -13.10
C TRP A 56 -4.87 1.95 -11.62
N ARG A 57 -4.86 0.65 -11.35
CA ARG A 57 -4.96 0.14 -10.00
C ARG A 57 -3.95 -0.99 -9.81
N GLU A 58 -3.31 -0.99 -8.65
CA GLU A 58 -2.40 -2.04 -8.21
C GLU A 58 -2.73 -2.38 -6.76
N ASP A 59 -2.72 -3.66 -6.41
CA ASP A 59 -2.77 -4.08 -5.01
C ASP A 59 -1.33 -4.26 -4.51
N VAL A 60 -1.03 -3.74 -3.32
CA VAL A 60 0.32 -3.79 -2.74
C VAL A 60 0.28 -4.49 -1.40
N TRP A 61 1.09 -5.54 -1.26
CA TRP A 61 1.35 -6.18 0.02
C TRP A 61 2.68 -5.68 0.58
N LEU A 62 2.66 -5.07 1.76
CA LEU A 62 3.85 -4.70 2.53
C LEU A 62 4.11 -5.77 3.58
N LEU A 63 5.27 -6.40 3.54
CA LEU A 63 5.65 -7.51 4.41
C LEU A 63 6.84 -7.10 5.28
N GLY A 64 6.63 -7.06 6.60
CA GLY A 64 7.64 -6.71 7.59
C GLY A 64 8.23 -7.95 8.26
N PHE A 65 9.54 -8.12 8.10
CA PHE A 65 10.32 -9.23 8.63
C PHE A 65 11.20 -8.78 9.79
N ALA A 66 11.39 -9.66 10.77
CA ALA A 66 12.31 -9.43 11.88
C ALA A 66 13.77 -9.29 11.40
N THR A 67 14.55 -8.46 12.08
CA THR A 67 15.99 -8.27 11.85
C THR A 67 16.74 -9.60 12.01
N GLY A 68 17.70 -9.87 11.13
CA GLY A 68 18.47 -11.13 11.13
C GLY A 68 17.76 -12.33 10.49
N ALA A 69 16.53 -12.17 9.99
CA ALA A 69 15.93 -13.15 9.11
C ALA A 69 16.79 -13.39 7.86
N GLN A 70 16.70 -14.60 7.30
CA GLN A 70 17.12 -14.90 5.93
C GLN A 70 16.57 -13.81 4.98
N ASP A 71 17.27 -13.55 3.88
CA ASP A 71 17.00 -12.41 2.98
C ASP A 71 15.48 -12.22 2.78
N ALA A 72 14.98 -11.08 3.28
CA ALA A 72 13.55 -10.76 3.27
C ALA A 72 12.99 -10.73 1.86
N THR A 73 13.82 -10.35 0.89
CA THR A 73 13.49 -10.36 -0.54
C THR A 73 13.34 -11.79 -1.03
N GLU A 74 14.35 -12.64 -0.82
CA GLU A 74 14.32 -14.07 -1.22
C GLU A 74 13.12 -14.79 -0.59
N THR A 75 12.84 -14.50 0.68
CA THR A 75 11.67 -15.02 1.38
C THR A 75 10.38 -14.55 0.68
N THR A 76 10.27 -13.26 0.36
CA THR A 76 9.10 -12.70 -0.33
C THR A 76 8.89 -13.30 -1.72
N GLU A 77 9.96 -13.45 -2.51
CA GLU A 77 9.92 -14.11 -3.82
C GLU A 77 9.44 -15.56 -3.67
N MET A 78 10.01 -16.31 -2.72
CA MET A 78 9.59 -17.67 -2.39
C MET A 78 8.10 -17.74 -2.00
N LEU A 79 7.61 -16.78 -1.18
CA LEU A 79 6.19 -16.71 -0.80
C LEU A 79 5.30 -16.54 -2.03
N VAL A 80 5.68 -15.69 -2.98
CA VAL A 80 4.88 -15.43 -4.19
C VAL A 80 4.93 -16.60 -5.17
N GLU A 81 6.08 -17.25 -5.33
CA GLU A 81 6.25 -18.36 -6.27
C GLU A 81 5.61 -19.65 -5.76
N ARG A 82 5.75 -19.94 -4.46
CA ARG A 82 5.31 -21.21 -3.87
C ARG A 82 3.88 -21.16 -3.35
N THR A 83 3.25 -19.99 -3.31
CA THR A 83 1.87 -19.86 -2.85
C THR A 83 1.00 -19.04 -3.79
N GLY A 84 -0.25 -19.47 -3.92
CA GLY A 84 -1.31 -18.65 -4.51
C GLY A 84 -1.95 -17.68 -3.50
N VAL A 85 -1.33 -17.44 -2.34
CA VAL A 85 -1.93 -16.65 -1.25
C VAL A 85 -1.94 -15.16 -1.61
N PHE A 86 -0.87 -14.67 -2.22
CA PHE A 86 -0.74 -13.27 -2.61
C PHE A 86 -1.17 -13.03 -4.06
N VAL A 87 -0.69 -13.89 -4.96
CA VAL A 87 -0.80 -13.69 -6.41
C VAL A 87 -1.47 -14.91 -7.03
N ASN A 88 -2.46 -14.67 -7.89
CA ASN A 88 -2.98 -15.70 -8.78
C ASN A 88 -2.21 -15.64 -10.10
N PRO A 89 -1.31 -16.58 -10.42
CA PRO A 89 -0.44 -16.48 -11.61
C PRO A 89 -1.22 -16.51 -12.93
N ASN A 90 -2.45 -17.03 -12.94
CA ASN A 90 -3.30 -17.05 -14.14
C ASN A 90 -4.01 -15.71 -14.38
N ARG A 91 -4.11 -14.85 -13.36
CA ARG A 91 -4.86 -13.59 -13.43
C ARG A 91 -4.01 -12.35 -13.20
N HIS A 92 -2.88 -12.49 -12.53
CA HIS A 92 -2.09 -11.37 -12.03
C HIS A 92 -0.67 -11.40 -12.60
N ARG A 93 -0.12 -10.22 -12.84
CA ARG A 93 1.31 -9.96 -12.93
C ARG A 93 1.75 -9.39 -11.59
N HIS A 94 2.97 -9.68 -11.19
CA HIS A 94 3.51 -9.15 -9.94
C HIS A 94 4.96 -8.69 -10.10
N GLU A 95 5.39 -7.88 -9.15
CA GLU A 95 6.76 -7.40 -9.00
C GLU A 95 7.07 -7.36 -7.50
N VAL A 96 8.20 -7.96 -7.10
CA VAL A 96 8.70 -7.88 -5.72
C VAL A 96 9.66 -6.70 -5.64
N ILE A 97 9.41 -5.80 -4.70
CA ILE A 97 10.23 -4.61 -4.45
C ILE A 97 11.03 -4.85 -3.17
N ARG A 98 12.36 -4.70 -3.27
CA ARG A 98 13.27 -4.85 -2.14
C ARG A 98 13.11 -3.72 -1.13
N SER A 99 13.65 -3.91 0.08
CA SER A 99 13.50 -2.93 1.16
C SER A 99 14.15 -1.57 0.87
N GLU A 100 15.28 -1.59 0.18
CA GLU A 100 16.06 -0.43 -0.25
C GLU A 100 15.59 0.17 -1.58
N GLU A 101 14.77 -0.57 -2.33
CA GLU A 101 14.22 -0.11 -3.59
C GLU A 101 13.04 0.83 -3.36
N LYS A 102 12.81 1.71 -4.33
CA LYS A 102 11.64 2.57 -4.34
C LYS A 102 10.51 1.89 -5.08
N LEU A 103 9.29 2.01 -4.55
CA LEU A 103 8.09 1.57 -5.26
C LEU A 103 8.03 2.24 -6.64
N PRO A 104 7.72 1.47 -7.70
CA PRO A 104 7.64 2.01 -9.04
C PRO A 104 6.56 3.10 -9.12
N HIS A 105 6.91 4.27 -9.66
CA HIS A 105 5.89 5.18 -10.20
C HIS A 105 5.28 4.49 -11.40
N GLY A 106 3.97 4.21 -11.36
CA GLY A 106 3.14 3.68 -12.45
C GLY A 106 3.94 3.30 -13.70
N THR A 107 4.63 2.15 -13.67
CA THR A 107 5.73 1.81 -14.60
C THR A 107 5.28 1.54 -16.04
N GLN A 108 4.01 1.75 -16.36
CA GLN A 108 3.54 1.80 -17.73
C GLN A 108 3.58 3.24 -18.26
N ARG A 109 4.61 3.53 -19.07
CA ARG A 109 4.69 4.61 -20.07
C ARG A 109 3.98 5.92 -19.68
N GLY A 110 4.59 6.66 -18.75
CA GLY A 110 4.37 8.09 -18.60
C GLY A 110 2.99 8.49 -18.07
N ARG A 111 3.00 9.23 -16.96
CA ARG A 111 1.87 9.89 -16.28
C ARG A 111 1.35 9.09 -15.10
N GLY A 112 1.96 9.41 -13.96
CA GLY A 112 1.55 9.05 -12.62
C GLY A 112 2.57 9.55 -11.60
N GLU A 113 2.88 10.86 -11.62
CA GLU A 113 3.71 11.49 -10.57
C GLU A 113 3.00 11.41 -9.20
N LEU A 114 1.67 11.31 -9.24
CA LEU A 114 0.79 11.31 -8.09
C LEU A 114 0.03 9.99 -8.00
N GLY A 115 0.22 9.26 -6.92
CA GLY A 115 -0.57 8.07 -6.56
C GLY A 115 -1.61 8.39 -5.50
N ILE A 116 -2.63 7.53 -5.38
CA ILE A 116 -3.60 7.57 -4.29
C ILE A 116 -3.49 6.23 -3.56
N VAL A 117 -3.07 6.27 -2.29
CA VAL A 117 -2.98 5.10 -1.43
C VAL A 117 -4.30 4.94 -0.69
N VAL A 118 -4.85 3.73 -0.71
CA VAL A 118 -6.07 3.36 0.04
C VAL A 118 -5.78 2.11 0.84
N TRP A 119 -6.24 2.07 2.09
CA TRP A 119 -6.15 0.89 2.96
C TRP A 119 -7.41 0.71 3.78
N SER A 120 -7.72 -0.53 4.18
CA SER A 120 -8.81 -0.81 5.13
C SER A 120 -8.28 -0.79 6.55
N TYR A 121 -9.00 -0.17 7.51
CA TYR A 121 -8.60 -0.18 8.94
C TYR A 121 -8.57 -1.60 9.51
N GLU A 122 -9.52 -2.43 9.06
CA GLU A 122 -9.57 -3.85 9.34
C GLU A 122 -9.52 -4.60 8.00
N ASP A 123 -8.43 -5.32 7.77
CA ASP A 123 -8.30 -6.16 6.59
C ASP A 123 -8.40 -7.65 7.00
N PRO A 124 -9.52 -8.32 6.68
CA PRO A 124 -9.76 -9.70 7.09
C PRO A 124 -8.83 -10.71 6.40
N GLU A 125 -8.13 -10.32 5.33
CA GLU A 125 -7.22 -11.20 4.58
C GLU A 125 -5.86 -11.34 5.28
N ILE A 126 -5.46 -10.36 6.11
CA ILE A 126 -4.14 -10.34 6.74
C ILE A 126 -3.94 -11.56 7.64
N ARG A 127 -4.90 -11.87 8.51
CA ARG A 127 -4.74 -12.97 9.48
C ARG A 127 -4.63 -14.34 8.79
N PRO A 128 -5.52 -14.73 7.86
CA PRO A 128 -5.37 -15.97 7.09
C PRO A 128 -4.04 -16.07 6.35
N VAL A 129 -3.57 -14.98 5.74
CA VAL A 129 -2.26 -14.95 5.06
C VAL A 129 -1.12 -15.21 6.03
N MET A 130 -1.09 -14.51 7.17
CA MET A 130 -0.05 -14.70 8.19
C MET A 130 -0.02 -16.14 8.74
N VAL A 131 -1.21 -16.73 8.96
CA VAL A 131 -1.33 -18.13 9.39
C VAL A 131 -0.82 -19.08 8.31
N ALA A 132 -1.22 -18.91 7.06
CA ALA A 132 -0.79 -19.74 5.94
C ALA A 132 0.74 -19.68 5.76
N VAL A 133 1.33 -18.49 5.82
CA VAL A 133 2.78 -18.29 5.70
C VAL A 133 3.53 -18.99 6.84
N ARG A 134 3.05 -18.87 8.08
CA ARG A 134 3.71 -19.51 9.23
C ARG A 134 3.55 -21.02 9.21
N GLU A 135 2.33 -21.52 9.12
CA GLU A 135 2.02 -22.95 9.32
C GLU A 135 2.37 -23.81 8.11
N ARG A 136 2.22 -23.28 6.89
CA ARG A 136 2.45 -24.08 5.66
C ARG A 136 3.87 -23.95 5.14
N LEU A 137 4.53 -22.82 5.36
CA LEU A 137 5.87 -22.56 4.82
C LEU A 137 6.95 -22.44 5.90
N GLY A 138 6.59 -22.46 7.19
CA GLY A 138 7.54 -22.35 8.28
C GLY A 138 8.23 -20.99 8.39
N VAL A 139 7.68 -19.95 7.76
CA VAL A 139 8.29 -18.60 7.79
C VAL A 139 7.86 -17.88 9.07
N GLU A 140 8.66 -18.04 10.13
CA GLU A 140 8.42 -17.40 11.43
C GLU A 140 8.88 -15.94 11.48
N SER A 141 9.76 -15.54 10.56
CA SER A 141 10.34 -14.20 10.51
C SER A 141 9.35 -13.12 10.07
N LEU A 142 8.25 -13.48 9.40
CA LEU A 142 7.21 -12.53 8.99
C LEU A 142 6.43 -12.07 10.24
N ARG A 143 6.59 -10.80 10.61
CA ARG A 143 5.98 -10.19 11.80
C ARG A 143 4.76 -9.36 11.48
N LYS A 144 4.76 -8.69 10.32
CA LYS A 144 3.70 -7.77 9.92
C LYS A 144 3.37 -7.96 8.44
N ALA A 145 2.09 -7.89 8.12
CA ALA A 145 1.63 -7.77 6.73
C ALA A 145 0.60 -6.66 6.65
N ARG A 146 0.62 -5.92 5.54
CA ARG A 146 -0.38 -4.91 5.22
C ARG A 146 -0.74 -5.00 3.76
N ARG A 147 -2.02 -4.87 3.44
CA ARG A 147 -2.49 -4.74 2.07
C ARG A 147 -3.00 -3.33 1.83
N LEU A 148 -2.65 -2.79 0.68
CA LEU A 148 -3.03 -1.47 0.19
C LEU A 148 -3.57 -1.62 -1.23
N THR A 149 -4.34 -0.64 -1.68
CA THR A 149 -4.63 -0.42 -3.08
C THR A 149 -4.01 0.91 -3.48
N LEU A 150 -3.18 0.90 -4.53
CA LEU A 150 -2.64 2.08 -5.18
C LEU A 150 -3.47 2.38 -6.42
N TRP A 151 -3.91 3.63 -6.54
CA TRP A 151 -4.51 4.15 -7.75
C TRP A 151 -3.58 5.14 -8.41
N TRP A 152 -3.41 5.00 -9.72
CA TRP A 152 -2.57 5.88 -10.53
C TRP A 152 -3.45 6.61 -11.56
N PRO A 153 -3.89 7.84 -11.26
CA PRO A 153 -4.62 8.66 -12.22
C PRO A 153 -3.69 9.16 -13.33
N GLY A 154 -4.10 8.99 -14.57
CA GLY A 154 -3.52 9.65 -15.72
C GLY A 154 -4.30 10.93 -16.01
N PHE A 155 -3.64 12.08 -15.86
CA PHE A 155 -4.25 13.38 -16.09
C PHE A 155 -4.21 13.82 -17.55
N SER A 156 -5.20 14.63 -17.93
CA SER A 156 -5.26 15.34 -19.22
C SER A 156 -4.03 16.21 -19.43
N GLU A 157 -3.62 16.36 -20.70
CA GLU A 157 -2.48 17.24 -21.07
C GLU A 157 -2.72 18.70 -20.71
N ASN A 158 -3.99 19.10 -20.62
CA ASN A 158 -4.38 20.46 -20.26
C ASN A 158 -4.18 20.74 -18.76
N LEU A 159 -4.03 19.71 -17.93
CA LEU A 159 -3.81 19.84 -16.49
C LEU A 159 -2.30 19.77 -16.21
N THR A 160 -1.61 20.88 -16.44
CA THR A 160 -0.15 20.97 -16.34
C THR A 160 0.34 21.33 -14.93
N ASP A 161 -0.46 22.06 -14.16
CA ASP A 161 -0.13 22.48 -12.80
C ASP A 161 -0.18 21.27 -11.83
N PRO A 162 0.92 20.96 -11.11
CA PRO A 162 0.94 19.93 -10.08
C PRO A 162 -0.10 20.13 -8.96
N ASP A 163 -0.39 21.37 -8.58
CA ASP A 163 -1.34 21.67 -7.51
C ASP A 163 -2.76 21.38 -7.98
N ASP A 164 -3.11 21.74 -9.21
CA ASP A 164 -4.41 21.36 -9.80
C ASP A 164 -4.57 19.84 -9.90
N ARG A 165 -3.51 19.11 -10.25
CA ARG A 165 -3.52 17.63 -10.24
C ARG A 165 -3.78 17.07 -8.85
N ARG A 166 -3.19 17.68 -7.82
CA ARG A 166 -3.40 17.31 -6.41
C ARG A 166 -4.85 17.53 -6.00
N ASP A 167 -5.43 18.66 -6.37
CA ASP A 167 -6.82 19.00 -6.03
C ASP A 167 -7.82 18.08 -6.73
N VAL A 168 -7.57 17.76 -8.01
CA VAL A 168 -8.35 16.77 -8.75
C VAL A 168 -8.21 15.39 -8.10
N ALA A 169 -6.99 14.92 -7.82
CA ALA A 169 -6.76 13.64 -7.14
C ALA A 169 -7.50 13.55 -5.81
N SER A 170 -7.34 14.56 -4.96
CA SER A 170 -8.02 14.66 -3.66
C SER A 170 -9.54 14.56 -3.79
N SER A 171 -10.11 15.21 -4.81
CA SER A 171 -11.54 15.20 -5.09
C SER A 171 -12.08 13.83 -5.55
N MET A 172 -11.21 12.93 -6.04
CA MET A 172 -11.56 11.55 -6.41
C MET A 172 -11.52 10.58 -5.23
N VAL A 173 -10.80 10.91 -4.15
CA VAL A 173 -10.53 9.98 -3.05
C VAL A 173 -11.73 9.77 -2.12
N ALA A 174 -12.05 10.78 -1.31
CA ALA A 174 -13.00 10.63 -0.20
C ALA A 174 -14.43 11.00 -0.64
N THR A 175 -15.38 10.10 -0.44
CA THR A 175 -16.81 10.31 -0.76
C THR A 175 -17.44 11.37 0.15
N LEU A 176 -17.20 12.65 -0.17
CA LEU A 176 -17.77 13.79 0.55
C LEU A 176 -19.15 14.18 0.01
N SER A 177 -19.53 13.72 -1.18
CA SER A 177 -20.84 13.96 -1.79
C SER A 177 -21.15 12.92 -2.87
N ARG A 178 -22.37 12.93 -3.44
CA ARG A 178 -22.70 12.06 -4.59
C ARG A 178 -21.89 12.35 -5.86
N ALA A 179 -21.28 13.53 -5.94
CA ALA A 179 -20.49 13.98 -7.10
C ALA A 179 -18.98 13.98 -6.84
N LYS A 180 -18.52 13.60 -5.63
CA LYS A 180 -17.09 13.62 -5.25
C LYS A 180 -16.73 12.40 -4.42
N GLY A 181 -15.56 11.84 -4.69
CA GLY A 181 -15.02 10.68 -4.00
C GLY A 181 -15.63 9.34 -4.38
N LEU A 182 -14.78 8.48 -4.93
CA LEU A 182 -15.13 7.12 -5.37
C LEU A 182 -14.11 6.08 -4.90
N LEU A 183 -12.84 6.48 -4.73
CA LEU A 183 -11.73 5.54 -4.65
C LEU A 183 -11.49 4.97 -3.25
N ALA A 184 -11.97 5.64 -2.21
CA ALA A 184 -11.90 5.18 -0.83
C ALA A 184 -13.25 5.34 -0.14
N ASN A 185 -13.67 4.31 0.61
CA ASN A 185 -14.83 4.39 1.48
C ASN A 185 -14.41 4.91 2.88
N PRO A 186 -14.77 6.14 3.25
CA PRO A 186 -14.28 6.76 4.48
C PRO A 186 -14.74 6.06 5.78
N HIS A 187 -15.76 5.20 5.71
CA HIS A 187 -16.28 4.51 6.90
C HIS A 187 -15.39 3.37 7.39
N PHE A 188 -14.60 2.76 6.51
CA PHE A 188 -13.72 1.64 6.89
C PHE A 188 -12.35 1.68 6.20
N GLN A 189 -12.09 2.69 5.37
CA GLN A 189 -10.83 2.88 4.69
C GLN A 189 -10.22 4.23 5.01
N GLY A 190 -8.89 4.25 5.09
CA GLY A 190 -8.09 5.46 5.07
C GLY A 190 -7.46 5.65 3.70
N SER A 191 -6.99 6.87 3.45
CA SER A 191 -6.34 7.22 2.19
C SER A 191 -5.41 8.42 2.30
N PHE A 192 -4.38 8.49 1.46
CA PHE A 192 -3.57 9.70 1.26
C PHE A 192 -3.00 9.76 -0.16
N LEU A 193 -2.46 10.92 -0.56
CA LEU A 193 -1.78 11.11 -1.83
C LEU A 193 -0.29 10.76 -1.73
N LEU A 194 0.19 9.93 -2.64
CA LEU A 194 1.58 9.56 -2.78
C LEU A 194 2.25 10.44 -3.84
N GLU A 195 2.88 11.53 -3.40
CA GLU A 195 3.45 12.56 -4.29
C GLU A 195 4.89 12.26 -4.74
N LYS A 196 5.55 11.30 -4.09
CA LYS A 196 6.92 10.92 -4.37
C LYS A 196 7.08 9.42 -4.26
N THR A 197 8.01 8.87 -5.04
CA THR A 197 8.51 7.52 -4.78
C THR A 197 8.99 7.40 -3.34
N CYS A 198 8.68 6.28 -2.74
CA CYS A 198 9.11 5.92 -1.40
C CYS A 198 9.51 4.44 -1.38
N SER A 199 10.28 4.03 -0.37
CA SER A 199 10.55 2.62 -0.11
C SER A 199 9.34 1.92 0.52
N PRO A 200 9.27 0.58 0.50
CA PRO A 200 8.23 -0.16 1.22
C PRO A 200 8.13 0.21 2.71
N ALA A 201 9.27 0.44 3.36
CA ALA A 201 9.32 0.84 4.78
C ALA A 201 8.74 2.24 5.01
N GLU A 202 9.09 3.21 4.15
CA GLU A 202 8.53 4.56 4.18
C GLU A 202 7.02 4.55 3.93
N LEU A 203 6.54 3.73 2.99
CA LEU A 203 5.11 3.59 2.71
C LEU A 203 4.36 3.00 3.91
N LEU A 204 4.91 1.94 4.52
CA LEU A 204 4.32 1.34 5.72
C LEU A 204 4.27 2.32 6.90
N GLY A 205 5.33 3.12 7.07
CA GLY A 205 5.39 4.18 8.07
C GLY A 205 4.32 5.25 7.84
N SER A 206 4.17 5.71 6.60
CA SER A 206 3.17 6.72 6.21
C SER A 206 1.74 6.24 6.47
N VAL A 207 1.43 4.98 6.14
CA VAL A 207 0.12 4.36 6.45
C VAL A 207 -0.09 4.30 7.96
N THR A 208 0.90 3.83 8.72
CA THR A 208 0.80 3.71 10.19
C THR A 208 0.59 5.08 10.85
N GLU A 209 1.28 6.12 10.39
CA GLU A 209 1.09 7.49 10.88
C GLU A 209 -0.32 8.01 10.56
N ALA A 210 -0.79 7.78 9.33
CA ALA A 210 -2.11 8.22 8.91
C ALA A 210 -3.22 7.54 9.72
N GLU A 211 -3.08 6.25 10.05
CA GLU A 211 -4.00 5.54 10.95
C GLU A 211 -4.05 6.15 12.35
N GLY A 212 -2.88 6.49 12.90
CA GLY A 212 -2.78 7.12 14.22
C GLY A 212 -3.54 8.45 14.29
N LYS A 213 -3.57 9.22 13.19
CA LYS A 213 -4.33 10.49 13.12
C LYS A 213 -5.85 10.28 13.06
N VAL A 214 -6.31 9.15 12.53
CA VAL A 214 -7.75 8.82 12.45
C VAL A 214 -8.27 8.34 13.81
N ALA A 215 -7.49 7.54 14.54
CA ALA A 215 -7.90 6.97 15.83
C ALA A 215 -8.07 8.00 16.97
N VAL A 216 -7.60 9.24 16.78
CA VAL A 216 -7.68 10.34 17.78
C VAL A 216 -8.93 11.22 17.58
N LYS A 217 -9.70 11.01 16.50
CA LYS A 217 -10.97 11.72 16.24
C LYS A 217 -12.16 10.94 16.79
#